data_AF-A0A803M2Q1-F1
#
_entry.id   AF-A0A803M2Q1-F1
#
_cell.length_a   1.000
_cell.length_b   1.000
_cell.length_c   1.000
_cell.angle_alpha   90.00
_cell.angle_beta   90.00
_cell.angle_gamma   90.00
#
_symmetry.space_group_name_H-M   'P 1'
#
loop_
_entity.id
_entity.type
_entity.pdbx_description
1 polymer ?
#
loop_
_entity_poly.entity_id
_entity_poly.type
_entity_poly.pdbx_seq_one_letter_code
_entity_poly.pdbx_strand_id
1 'polypeptide(L)'
;MLQIMSRTDFYNWNRILLRYCDGASFAGNSKYEDGTKSLYFRGQKIWQAMISDLLPQGLAHAEKALLSGDSAGGLAVFLHCDNFSRSLPGNATVKCISDAGLFLDIKDVGYNETIRSLYHDVVSLQGVEQNLNQECTSSQSDPKQCFFPQYLLSYIKTPLFILNSAYDTWQTVAEAVGDWYFERNVTKLIECPYPCSASCYHSVPAA
;
A
#
# COMPACT_ATOMS: atom_id res chain seq x y z
N MET A 1 -4.72 1.33 12.39
CA MET A 1 -3.92 0.27 13.06
C MET A 1 -4.58 -1.04 12.68
N LEU A 2 -3.88 -1.96 12.01
CA LEU A 2 -4.47 -3.22 11.54
C LEU A 2 -5.15 -3.95 12.72
N GLN A 3 -6.45 -4.21 12.57
CA GLN A 3 -7.23 -4.95 13.56
C GLN A 3 -6.74 -6.41 13.70
N ILE A 4 -5.97 -6.92 12.73
CA ILE A 4 -5.38 -8.26 12.74
C ILE A 4 -4.42 -8.47 13.92
N MET A 5 -3.72 -7.43 14.37
CA MET A 5 -2.82 -7.53 15.53
C MET A 5 -3.56 -7.60 16.88
N SER A 6 -4.90 -7.52 16.89
CA SER A 6 -5.71 -7.52 18.11
C SER A 6 -6.20 -8.92 18.57
N ARG A 7 -5.97 -9.98 17.78
CA ARG A 7 -6.37 -11.37 18.14
C ARG A 7 -5.21 -12.25 18.62
N THR A 8 -5.57 -13.33 19.33
CA THR A 8 -4.78 -14.22 20.20
C THR A 8 -3.52 -14.84 19.62
N ASP A 9 -3.26 -14.79 18.31
CA ASP A 9 -2.08 -15.44 17.72
C ASP A 9 -0.85 -14.53 17.75
N PHE A 10 -1.05 -13.22 17.84
CA PHE A 10 0.02 -12.19 17.84
C PHE A 10 0.09 -11.41 19.17
N TYR A 11 -0.62 -11.85 20.21
CA TYR A 11 -0.70 -11.13 21.48
C TYR A 11 0.66 -10.85 22.12
N ASN A 12 1.59 -11.81 22.04
CA ASN A 12 2.92 -11.74 22.65
C ASN A 12 4.04 -11.38 21.65
N TRP A 13 3.70 -10.86 20.47
CA TRP A 13 4.71 -10.39 19.52
C TRP A 13 5.21 -9.00 19.91
N ASN A 14 6.47 -8.70 19.58
CA ASN A 14 6.96 -7.33 19.57
C ASN A 14 6.17 -6.52 18.54
N ARG A 15 5.66 -5.36 18.94
CA ARG A 15 4.81 -4.51 18.09
C ARG A 15 5.49 -3.17 17.88
N ILE A 16 5.72 -2.81 16.63
CA ILE A 16 6.27 -1.53 16.24
C ILE A 16 5.25 -0.82 15.34
N LEU A 17 4.93 0.42 15.69
CA LEU A 17 4.07 1.28 14.87
C LEU A 17 4.93 2.35 14.20
N LEU A 18 5.05 2.27 12.88
CA LEU A 18 5.72 3.28 12.07
C LEU A 18 4.70 4.38 11.74
N ARG A 19 5.00 5.62 12.13
CA ARG A 19 4.10 6.75 11.87
C ARG A 19 4.30 7.25 10.43
N TYR A 20 3.21 7.32 9.69
CA TYR A 20 3.21 7.83 8.32
C TYR A 20 3.34 9.35 8.30
N CYS A 21 4.35 9.88 7.60
CA CYS A 21 4.61 11.33 7.52
C CYS A 21 5.32 11.76 6.23
N ASP A 22 5.45 10.90 5.23
CA ASP A 22 6.22 11.21 4.01
C ASP A 22 5.36 11.53 2.78
N GLY A 23 4.13 11.02 2.72
CA GLY A 23 3.19 11.32 1.64
C GLY A 23 3.31 10.45 0.38
N ALA A 24 4.21 9.46 0.32
CA ALA A 24 4.31 8.52 -0.79
C ALA A 24 4.60 7.09 -0.31
N SER A 25 3.88 6.64 0.72
CA SER A 25 3.95 5.25 1.19
C SER A 25 5.39 4.79 1.48
N PHE A 26 6.18 5.68 2.08
CA PHE A 26 7.60 5.51 2.38
C PHE A 26 8.51 5.29 1.15
N ALA A 27 8.10 5.69 -0.05
CA ALA A 27 8.87 5.44 -1.27
C ALA A 27 9.49 6.72 -1.88
N GLY A 28 9.13 7.91 -1.40
CA GLY A 28 9.68 9.17 -1.90
C GLY A 28 11.10 9.46 -1.42
N ASN A 29 11.93 10.05 -2.29
CA ASN A 29 13.23 10.61 -1.91
C ASN A 29 13.65 11.76 -2.84
N SER A 30 12.95 12.89 -2.75
CA SER A 30 13.25 14.10 -3.52
C SER A 30 13.21 15.36 -2.65
N LYS A 31 13.79 16.44 -3.16
CA LYS A 31 13.65 17.77 -2.57
C LYS A 31 12.96 18.63 -3.62
N TYR A 32 11.84 19.25 -3.25
CA TYR A 32 11.17 20.25 -4.08
C TYR A 32 11.51 21.63 -3.56
N GLU A 33 11.82 22.56 -4.47
CA GLU A 33 12.13 23.95 -4.15
C GLU A 33 11.41 24.89 -5.12
N ASP A 34 10.74 25.91 -4.58
CA ASP A 34 10.03 26.93 -5.34
C ASP A 34 10.57 28.34 -5.04
N GLY A 35 11.89 28.44 -4.85
CA GLY A 35 12.61 29.68 -4.53
C GLY A 35 12.37 30.27 -3.13
N THR A 36 11.23 29.98 -2.51
CA THR A 36 10.83 30.51 -1.18
C THR A 36 10.62 29.43 -0.12
N LYS A 37 10.34 28.19 -0.55
CA LYS A 37 10.09 27.05 0.33
C LYS A 37 10.79 25.81 -0.22
N SER A 38 11.30 25.00 0.70
CA SER A 38 11.84 23.68 0.39
C SER A 38 10.98 22.62 1.07
N LEU A 39 10.47 21.66 0.28
CA LEU A 39 9.79 20.47 0.79
C LEU A 39 10.70 19.25 0.65
N TYR A 40 10.78 18.46 1.71
CA TYR A 40 11.63 17.29 1.78
C TYR A 40 10.78 16.03 1.81
N PHE A 41 10.70 15.34 0.67
CA PHE A 41 10.07 14.03 0.59
C PHE A 41 11.13 12.99 0.91
N ARG A 42 11.00 12.34 2.06
CA ARG A 42 12.05 11.47 2.63
C ARG A 42 11.56 10.08 2.99
N GLY A 43 10.41 9.66 2.46
CA GLY A 43 9.81 8.34 2.73
C GLY A 43 10.81 7.19 2.70
N GLN A 44 11.57 7.06 1.61
CA GLN A 44 12.56 5.98 1.47
C GLN A 44 13.67 6.06 2.52
N LYS A 45 14.10 7.28 2.88
CA LYS A 45 15.14 7.51 3.89
C LYS A 45 14.62 7.21 5.29
N ILE A 46 13.37 7.58 5.58
CA ILE A 46 12.70 7.27 6.85
C ILE A 46 12.55 5.75 6.97
N TRP A 47 12.09 5.06 5.93
CA TRP A 47 12.03 3.59 5.88
C TRP A 47 13.37 2.94 6.23
N GLN A 48 14.43 3.31 5.51
CA GLN A 48 15.78 2.80 5.73
C GLN A 48 16.27 3.06 7.17
N ALA A 49 16.04 4.27 7.69
CA ALA A 49 16.42 4.63 9.04
C ALA A 49 15.66 3.81 10.08
N MET A 50 14.34 3.61 9.91
CA MET A 50 13.52 2.81 10.83
C MET A 50 13.99 1.35 10.87
N ILE A 51 14.23 0.71 9.72
CA ILE A 51 14.75 -0.66 9.70
C ILE A 51 16.14 -0.73 10.34
N SER A 52 17.04 0.19 9.98
CA SER A 52 18.40 0.23 10.55
C SER A 52 18.42 0.41 12.07
N ASP A 53 17.48 1.17 12.62
CA ASP A 53 17.37 1.40 14.07
C ASP A 53 16.78 0.19 14.80
N LEU A 54 15.82 -0.52 14.18
CA LEU A 54 15.16 -1.68 14.77
C LEU A 54 16.01 -2.96 14.76
N LEU A 55 16.92 -3.10 13.79
CA LEU A 55 17.82 -4.25 13.69
C LEU A 55 18.58 -4.54 15.01
N PRO A 56 19.36 -3.60 15.58
CA PRO A 56 20.06 -3.84 16.84
C PRO A 56 19.11 -3.97 18.05
N GLN A 57 17.87 -3.47 17.96
CA GLN A 57 16.86 -3.58 19.03
C GLN A 57 16.16 -4.95 19.06
N GLY A 58 16.61 -5.91 18.24
CA GLY A 58 16.15 -7.29 18.27
C GLY A 58 15.59 -7.78 16.94
N LEU A 59 15.27 -6.89 15.99
CA LEU A 59 14.76 -7.29 14.68
C LEU A 59 15.78 -8.17 13.93
N ALA A 60 17.08 -7.94 14.12
CA ALA A 60 18.15 -8.76 13.53
C ALA A 60 18.18 -10.21 14.04
N HIS A 61 17.44 -10.54 15.10
CA HIS A 61 17.35 -11.89 15.67
C HIS A 61 15.93 -12.47 15.57
N ALA A 62 15.03 -11.81 14.84
CA ALA A 62 13.65 -12.25 14.73
C ALA A 62 13.56 -13.56 13.92
N GLU A 63 12.98 -14.60 14.52
CA GLU A 63 12.67 -15.86 13.82
C GLU A 63 11.45 -15.72 12.91
N LYS A 64 10.53 -14.82 13.27
CA LYS A 64 9.30 -14.53 12.53
C LYS A 64 9.10 -13.02 12.49
N ALA A 65 8.76 -12.51 11.32
CA ALA A 65 8.47 -11.10 11.13
C ALA A 65 7.25 -10.92 10.22
N LEU A 66 6.41 -9.94 10.55
CA LEU A 66 5.22 -9.58 9.78
C LEU A 66 5.27 -8.09 9.49
N LEU A 67 5.39 -7.72 8.22
CA LEU A 67 5.14 -6.34 7.80
C LEU A 67 3.65 -6.16 7.55
N SER A 68 3.04 -5.17 8.19
CA SER A 68 1.62 -4.88 8.03
C SER A 68 1.39 -3.38 7.84
N GLY A 69 0.37 -3.03 7.06
CA GLY A 69 -0.01 -1.64 6.85
C GLY A 69 -1.42 -1.51 6.28
N ASP A 70 -2.05 -0.38 6.61
CA ASP A 70 -3.43 -0.03 6.28
C ASP A 70 -3.45 1.20 5.36
N SER A 71 -4.31 1.21 4.33
CA SER A 71 -4.43 2.29 3.35
C SER A 71 -3.08 2.62 2.67
N ALA A 72 -2.57 3.85 2.79
CA ALA A 72 -1.23 4.21 2.32
C ALA A 72 -0.12 3.33 2.94
N GLY A 73 -0.30 2.87 4.18
CA GLY A 73 0.59 1.87 4.79
C GLY A 73 0.45 0.51 4.13
N GLY A 74 -0.75 0.13 3.67
CA GLY A 74 -0.99 -1.08 2.88
C GLY A 74 -0.28 -1.02 1.53
N LEU A 75 -0.31 0.14 0.88
CA LEU A 75 0.49 0.40 -0.32
C LEU A 75 2.00 0.30 -0.03
N ALA A 76 2.45 0.84 1.11
CA ALA A 76 3.84 0.70 1.55
C ALA A 76 4.25 -0.78 1.71
N VAL A 77 3.33 -1.66 2.13
CA VAL A 77 3.62 -3.11 2.17
C VAL A 77 3.95 -3.65 0.78
N PHE A 78 3.18 -3.31 -0.27
CA PHE A 78 3.51 -3.76 -1.62
C PHE A 78 4.89 -3.27 -2.07
N LEU A 79 5.23 -2.01 -1.77
CA LEU A 79 6.47 -1.37 -2.20
C LEU A 79 7.70 -1.92 -1.45
N HIS A 80 7.58 -2.24 -0.16
CA HIS A 80 8.72 -2.50 0.71
C HIS A 80 8.83 -3.95 1.21
N CYS A 81 7.85 -4.82 0.97
CA CYS A 81 7.83 -6.19 1.53
C CYS A 81 9.11 -6.98 1.23
N ASP A 82 9.59 -6.98 -0.01
CA ASP A 82 10.83 -7.67 -0.37
C ASP A 82 12.09 -7.00 0.18
N ASN A 83 12.07 -5.68 0.37
CA ASN A 83 13.17 -4.99 1.03
C ASN A 83 13.22 -5.33 2.53
N PHE A 84 12.07 -5.35 3.20
CA PHE A 84 11.93 -5.76 4.59
C PHE A 84 12.45 -7.19 4.80
N SER A 85 11.98 -8.13 3.97
CA SER A 85 12.39 -9.53 3.99
C SER A 85 13.90 -9.70 3.86
N ARG A 86 14.53 -8.97 2.93
CA ARG A 86 16.00 -9.00 2.74
C ARG A 86 16.80 -8.38 3.87
N SER A 87 16.20 -7.53 4.70
CA SER A 87 16.89 -6.94 5.86
C SER A 87 16.93 -7.88 7.06
N LEU A 88 16.18 -8.98 7.04
CA LEU A 88 16.08 -9.96 8.13
C LEU A 88 17.04 -11.15 7.91
N PRO A 89 17.30 -11.96 8.95
CA PRO A 89 18.09 -13.19 8.82
C PRO A 89 17.52 -14.12 7.75
N GLY A 90 18.38 -14.79 6.98
CA GLY A 90 17.95 -15.67 5.89
C GLY A 90 17.14 -16.89 6.34
N ASN A 91 17.16 -17.24 7.62
CA ASN A 91 16.33 -18.30 8.23
C ASN A 91 15.02 -17.78 8.86
N ALA A 92 14.79 -16.47 8.87
CA ALA A 92 13.58 -15.88 9.41
C ALA A 92 12.38 -16.15 8.50
N THR A 93 11.22 -16.47 9.08
CA THR A 93 9.97 -16.53 8.34
C THR A 93 9.37 -15.13 8.24
N VAL A 94 9.46 -14.52 7.05
CA VAL A 94 8.91 -13.20 6.78
C VAL A 94 7.64 -13.32 5.95
N LYS A 95 6.59 -12.64 6.39
CA LYS A 95 5.34 -12.48 5.63
C LYS A 95 4.91 -11.03 5.66
N CYS A 96 4.05 -10.67 4.74
CA CYS A 96 3.51 -9.33 4.62
C CYS A 96 2.00 -9.37 4.52
N ILE A 97 1.34 -8.33 5.02
CA ILE A 97 -0.10 -8.13 4.85
C ILE A 97 -0.43 -6.69 4.50
N SER A 98 -1.08 -6.50 3.36
CA SER A 98 -1.62 -5.22 2.95
C SER A 98 -3.12 -5.20 3.27
N ASP A 99 -3.55 -4.22 4.05
CA ASP A 99 -4.94 -3.93 4.35
C ASP A 99 -5.35 -2.63 3.63
N ALA A 100 -6.42 -2.66 2.84
CA ALA A 100 -6.92 -1.52 2.07
C ALA A 100 -5.86 -0.79 1.19
N GLY A 101 -4.81 -1.50 0.76
CA GLY A 101 -3.68 -0.94 0.04
C GLY A 101 -3.65 -1.27 -1.46
N LEU A 102 -4.61 -2.05 -1.96
CA LEU A 102 -4.69 -2.45 -3.37
C LEU A 102 -5.42 -1.37 -4.19
N PHE A 103 -4.73 -0.28 -4.47
CA PHE A 103 -5.24 0.78 -5.34
C PHE A 103 -5.13 0.39 -6.82
N LEU A 104 -6.18 0.64 -7.59
CA LEU A 104 -6.29 0.20 -8.99
C LEU A 104 -6.07 1.37 -9.95
N ASP A 105 -5.35 1.09 -11.03
CA ASP A 105 -5.15 2.01 -12.14
C ASP A 105 -6.27 1.81 -13.17
N ILE A 106 -7.44 2.37 -12.84
CA ILE A 106 -8.66 2.29 -13.65
C ILE A 106 -9.23 3.69 -13.87
N LYS A 107 -10.10 3.79 -14.87
CA LYS A 107 -10.83 5.02 -15.16
C LYS A 107 -11.95 5.25 -14.15
N ASP A 108 -12.17 6.52 -13.83
CA ASP A 108 -13.31 6.95 -13.01
C ASP A 108 -14.64 6.92 -13.80
N VAL A 109 -15.75 7.29 -13.15
CA VAL A 109 -17.09 7.36 -13.80
C VAL A 109 -17.19 8.37 -14.93
N GLY A 110 -16.32 9.37 -14.93
CA GLY A 110 -16.15 10.33 -16.02
C GLY A 110 -15.31 9.77 -17.17
N TYR A 111 -14.85 8.53 -17.06
CA TYR A 111 -13.93 7.84 -17.97
C TYR A 111 -12.53 8.49 -18.03
N ASN A 112 -12.14 9.22 -16.99
CA ASN A 112 -10.83 9.85 -16.87
C ASN A 112 -9.87 9.01 -16.03
N GLU A 113 -8.57 9.22 -16.23
CA GLU A 113 -7.51 8.49 -15.55
C GLU A 113 -7.08 9.21 -14.25
N THR A 114 -8.05 9.67 -13.46
CA THR A 114 -7.83 10.58 -12.32
C THR A 114 -6.85 10.01 -11.29
N ILE A 115 -7.02 8.74 -10.92
CA ILE A 115 -6.12 8.08 -9.97
C ILE A 115 -4.72 7.87 -10.57
N ARG A 116 -4.62 7.53 -11.86
CA ARG A 116 -3.33 7.45 -12.58
C ARG A 116 -2.59 8.78 -12.50
N SER A 117 -3.25 9.87 -12.89
CA SER A 117 -2.67 11.21 -12.85
C SER A 117 -2.20 11.57 -11.45
N LEU A 118 -3.04 11.34 -10.42
CA LEU A 118 -2.69 11.59 -9.03
C LEU A 118 -1.41 10.85 -8.61
N TYR A 119 -1.31 9.55 -8.89
CA TYR A 119 -0.14 8.77 -8.51
C TYR A 119 1.09 9.07 -9.36
N HIS A 120 0.92 9.41 -10.64
CA HIS A 120 2.02 9.89 -11.46
C HIS A 120 2.59 11.21 -10.93
N ASP A 121 1.73 12.11 -10.46
CA ASP A 121 2.15 13.36 -9.81
C ASP A 121 2.90 13.08 -8.50
N VAL A 122 2.39 12.15 -7.67
CA VAL A 122 3.09 11.71 -6.44
C VAL A 122 4.48 11.15 -6.78
N VAL A 123 4.55 10.23 -7.74
CA VAL A 123 5.81 9.59 -8.15
C VAL A 123 6.82 10.62 -8.66
N SER A 124 6.34 11.58 -9.47
CA SER A 124 7.18 12.59 -10.10
C SER A 124 7.65 13.65 -9.08
N LEU A 125 6.73 14.17 -8.27
CA LEU A 125 7.02 15.21 -7.27
C LEU A 125 7.97 14.67 -6.18
N GLN A 126 7.69 13.47 -5.68
CA GLN A 126 8.41 12.90 -4.55
C GLN A 126 9.64 12.08 -4.95
N GLY A 127 9.91 11.93 -6.25
CA GLY A 127 10.98 11.09 -6.79
C GLY A 127 10.86 9.68 -6.23
N VAL A 128 9.77 8.99 -6.59
CA VAL A 128 9.51 7.61 -6.13
C VAL A 128 10.11 6.59 -7.09
N GLU A 129 10.16 6.91 -8.39
CA GLU A 129 10.47 5.97 -9.47
C GLU A 129 11.76 5.18 -9.25
N GLN A 130 12.83 5.83 -8.79
CA GLN A 130 14.12 5.18 -8.54
C GLN A 130 14.11 4.19 -7.36
N ASN A 131 13.05 4.21 -6.54
CA ASN A 131 12.87 3.31 -5.40
C ASN A 131 11.85 2.19 -5.69
N LEU A 132 11.23 2.18 -6.87
CA LEU A 132 10.30 1.12 -7.28
C LEU A 132 11.06 -0.16 -7.64
N ASN A 133 10.31 -1.28 -7.72
CA ASN A 133 10.86 -2.56 -8.14
C ASN A 133 11.41 -2.48 -9.57
N GLN A 134 12.70 -2.75 -9.73
CA GLN A 134 13.41 -2.63 -11.00
C GLN A 134 12.94 -3.63 -12.07
N GLU A 135 12.53 -4.84 -11.67
CA GLU A 135 11.96 -5.82 -12.61
C GLU A 135 10.63 -5.30 -13.15
N CYS A 136 9.81 -4.68 -12.30
CA CYS A 136 8.57 -4.05 -12.72
C CYS A 136 8.86 -2.87 -13.65
N THR A 137 9.67 -1.89 -13.24
CA THR A 137 9.88 -0.66 -14.03
C THR A 137 10.54 -0.93 -15.38
N SER A 138 11.38 -1.96 -15.48
CA SER A 138 11.99 -2.38 -16.75
C SER A 138 11.01 -3.10 -17.69
N SER A 139 9.92 -3.64 -17.15
CA SER A 139 8.91 -4.39 -17.91
C SER A 139 7.74 -3.53 -18.41
N GLN A 140 7.46 -2.41 -17.74
CA GLN A 140 6.36 -1.52 -18.08
C GLN A 140 6.82 -0.47 -19.09
N SER A 141 5.94 -0.08 -20.01
CA SER A 141 6.19 1.06 -20.90
C SER A 141 6.21 2.39 -20.15
N ASP A 142 5.44 2.47 -19.06
CA ASP A 142 5.45 3.59 -18.12
C ASP A 142 5.91 3.10 -16.73
N PRO A 143 7.14 3.40 -16.30
CA PRO A 143 7.67 2.99 -15.00
C PRO A 143 6.83 3.44 -13.81
N LYS A 144 6.08 4.56 -13.92
CA LYS A 144 5.28 5.11 -12.82
C LYS A 144 4.11 4.21 -12.45
N GLN A 145 3.66 3.36 -13.38
CA GLN A 145 2.63 2.36 -13.14
C GLN A 145 3.04 1.35 -12.07
N CYS A 146 4.35 1.11 -11.87
CA CYS A 146 4.84 0.22 -10.83
C CYS A 146 4.64 0.74 -9.40
N PHE A 147 4.13 1.96 -9.23
CA PHE A 147 3.62 2.43 -7.94
C PHE A 147 2.25 1.83 -7.61
N PHE A 148 1.47 1.39 -8.61
CA PHE A 148 0.21 0.69 -8.40
C PHE A 148 0.46 -0.81 -8.15
N PRO A 149 -0.15 -1.40 -7.10
CA PRO A 149 -0.04 -2.82 -6.84
C PRO A 149 -0.50 -3.71 -8.00
N GLN A 150 -1.43 -3.22 -8.83
CA GLN A 150 -1.91 -3.91 -10.05
C GLN A 150 -0.76 -4.36 -10.97
N TYR A 151 0.30 -3.57 -11.11
CA TYR A 151 1.46 -3.90 -11.95
C TYR A 151 2.61 -4.51 -11.13
N LEU A 152 2.75 -4.09 -9.88
CA LEU A 152 3.86 -4.50 -9.01
C LEU A 152 3.70 -5.93 -8.47
N LEU A 153 2.48 -6.41 -8.25
CA LEU A 153 2.20 -7.63 -7.49
C LEU A 153 2.95 -8.88 -8.03
N SER A 154 3.07 -9.03 -9.35
CA SER A 154 3.77 -10.18 -9.96
C SER A 154 5.29 -10.20 -9.70
N TYR A 155 5.86 -9.08 -9.24
CA TYR A 155 7.28 -8.94 -8.98
C TYR A 155 7.64 -9.14 -7.50
N ILE A 156 6.65 -9.17 -6.61
CA ILE A 156 6.86 -9.40 -5.18
C ILE A 156 7.11 -10.88 -4.93
N LYS A 157 8.23 -11.21 -4.28
CA LYS A 157 8.64 -12.60 -4.03
C LYS A 157 8.25 -13.08 -2.62
N THR A 158 8.22 -12.17 -1.66
CA THR A 158 7.88 -12.48 -0.27
C THR A 158 6.37 -12.76 -0.14
N PRO A 159 5.95 -13.79 0.63
CA PRO A 159 4.54 -14.12 0.80
C PRO A 159 3.72 -12.92 1.30
N LEU A 160 2.75 -12.51 0.48
CA LEU A 160 1.90 -11.36 0.73
C LEU A 160 0.44 -11.79 0.83
N PHE A 161 -0.20 -11.44 1.94
CA PHE A 161 -1.65 -11.53 2.11
C PHE A 161 -2.27 -10.17 1.75
N ILE A 162 -3.31 -10.17 0.93
CA ILE A 162 -4.01 -8.95 0.52
C ILE A 162 -5.40 -9.00 1.11
N LEU A 163 -5.70 -8.05 2.00
CA LEU A 163 -7.02 -7.77 2.50
C LEU A 163 -7.48 -6.44 1.89
N ASN A 164 -8.51 -6.48 1.06
CA ASN A 164 -9.05 -5.26 0.47
C ASN A 164 -10.56 -5.40 0.33
N SER A 165 -11.29 -4.31 0.58
CA SER A 165 -12.71 -4.27 0.23
C SER A 165 -12.85 -4.36 -1.29
N ALA A 166 -13.89 -5.05 -1.75
CA ALA A 166 -14.29 -5.01 -3.16
C ALA A 166 -14.64 -3.58 -3.60
N TYR A 167 -15.18 -2.79 -2.68
CA TYR A 167 -15.52 -1.39 -2.86
C TYR A 167 -14.83 -0.57 -1.77
N ASP A 168 -13.59 -0.18 -2.03
CA ASP A 168 -12.82 0.64 -1.11
C ASP A 168 -13.27 2.10 -1.19
N THR A 169 -13.56 2.72 -0.06
CA THR A 169 -14.06 4.11 -0.01
C THR A 169 -13.07 5.11 -0.58
N TRP A 170 -11.76 4.83 -0.49
CA TRP A 170 -10.73 5.69 -1.05
C TRP A 170 -10.62 5.53 -2.57
N GLN A 171 -10.75 4.30 -3.07
CA GLN A 171 -10.84 4.01 -4.52
C GLN A 171 -12.18 4.49 -5.13
N THR A 172 -13.06 5.07 -4.30
CA THR A 172 -14.40 5.62 -4.56
C THR A 172 -15.53 4.58 -4.67
N VAL A 173 -16.17 4.31 -3.54
CA VAL A 173 -17.44 3.55 -3.46
C VAL A 173 -18.57 4.26 -4.22
N ALA A 174 -18.61 5.60 -4.22
CA ALA A 174 -19.66 6.35 -4.90
C ALA A 174 -19.72 6.07 -6.40
N GLU A 175 -18.56 5.82 -7.00
CA GLU A 175 -18.41 5.51 -8.41
C GLU A 175 -18.84 4.08 -8.73
N ALA A 176 -18.36 3.11 -7.94
CA ALA A 176 -18.76 1.71 -8.09
C ALA A 176 -20.25 1.47 -7.77
N VAL A 177 -20.81 2.19 -6.80
CA VAL A 177 -22.26 2.22 -6.51
C VAL A 177 -23.02 2.90 -7.65
N GLY A 178 -22.49 3.98 -8.22
CA GLY A 178 -23.07 4.64 -9.38
C GLY A 178 -23.11 3.72 -10.60
N ASP A 179 -22.03 3.02 -10.90
CA ASP A 179 -21.95 2.11 -12.04
C ASP A 179 -22.84 0.88 -11.89
N TRP A 180 -22.96 0.33 -10.67
CA TRP A 180 -23.93 -0.72 -10.35
C TRP A 180 -25.37 -0.21 -10.46
N TYR A 181 -25.68 0.93 -9.85
CA TYR A 181 -27.05 1.49 -9.80
C TYR A 181 -27.56 1.93 -11.16
N PHE A 182 -26.68 2.43 -12.04
CA PHE A 182 -27.03 2.90 -13.37
C PHE A 182 -26.62 1.94 -14.51
N GLU A 183 -26.20 0.71 -14.18
CA GLU A 183 -25.81 -0.33 -15.15
C GLU A 183 -24.74 0.12 -16.16
N ARG A 184 -23.81 0.99 -15.74
CA ARG A 184 -22.83 1.62 -16.65
C ARG A 184 -21.63 0.73 -16.95
N ASN A 185 -21.25 -0.16 -16.04
CA ASN A 185 -20.11 -1.06 -16.24
C ASN A 185 -20.17 -2.31 -15.35
N VAL A 186 -19.46 -3.37 -15.76
CA VAL A 186 -19.33 -4.58 -14.93
C VAL A 186 -18.13 -4.41 -14.00
N THR A 187 -18.39 -4.11 -12.73
CA THR A 187 -17.34 -4.21 -11.71
C THR A 187 -16.88 -5.67 -11.64
N LYS A 188 -15.62 -5.96 -12.00
CA LYS A 188 -15.03 -7.29 -11.78
C LYS A 188 -14.87 -7.48 -10.28
N LEU A 189 -15.79 -8.24 -9.70
CA LEU A 189 -15.81 -8.57 -8.28
C LEU A 189 -15.17 -9.94 -8.04
N ILE A 190 -14.32 -10.02 -7.03
CA ILE A 190 -13.85 -11.28 -6.43
C ILE A 190 -14.85 -11.76 -5.34
N GLU A 191 -15.90 -10.98 -5.06
CA GLU A 191 -17.00 -11.33 -4.16
C GLU A 191 -18.36 -11.28 -4.87
N CYS A 192 -19.41 -11.81 -4.24
CA CYS A 192 -20.76 -11.74 -4.79
C CYS A 192 -21.28 -10.28 -4.83
N PRO A 193 -22.21 -9.96 -5.74
CA PRO A 193 -22.81 -8.63 -5.79
C PRO A 193 -23.44 -8.24 -4.45
N TYR A 194 -23.27 -6.97 -4.06
CA TYR A 194 -24.01 -6.40 -2.92
C TYR A 194 -25.50 -6.76 -3.01
N PRO A 195 -26.19 -7.12 -1.91
CA PRO A 195 -25.79 -7.04 -0.49
C PRO A 195 -25.31 -8.35 0.14
N CYS A 196 -24.79 -9.31 -0.64
CA CYS A 196 -24.63 -10.70 -0.16
C CYS A 196 -23.69 -10.91 1.06
N SER A 197 -22.83 -9.96 1.41
CA SER A 197 -21.88 -10.11 2.54
C SER A 197 -22.52 -9.71 3.87
N ALA A 198 -23.04 -10.72 4.59
CA ALA A 198 -23.66 -10.54 5.91
C ALA A 198 -22.68 -10.09 7.03
N SER A 199 -21.37 -10.08 6.76
CA SER A 199 -20.31 -9.72 7.71
C SER A 199 -19.84 -8.26 7.61
N CYS A 200 -20.33 -7.46 6.66
CA CYS A 200 -19.98 -6.05 6.56
C CYS A 200 -20.58 -5.24 7.74
N TYR A 201 -19.72 -4.54 8.47
CA TYR A 201 -20.12 -3.74 9.64
C TYR A 201 -20.79 -2.44 9.19
N HIS A 202 -22.13 -2.40 9.19
CA HIS A 202 -22.89 -1.17 8.92
C HIS A 202 -22.95 -0.29 10.18
N SER A 203 -21.85 0.36 10.55
CA SER A 203 -21.93 1.50 11.47
C SER A 203 -22.27 2.75 10.65
N VAL A 204 -23.54 2.88 10.27
CA VAL A 204 -24.10 4.16 9.79
C VAL A 204 -24.22 5.06 11.03
N PRO A 205 -23.50 6.18 11.14
CA PRO A 205 -23.74 7.13 12.21
C PRO A 205 -25.19 7.61 12.08
N ALA A 206 -25.98 7.47 13.15
CA ALA A 206 -27.27 8.13 13.22
C ALA A 206 -27.04 9.65 13.10
N ALA A 207 -27.80 10.29 12.22
CA ALA A 207 -27.79 11.73 11.99
C ALA A 207 -28.17 12.52 13.24
#